data_AF-A0A7Y4QK38-F1
#
_entry.id   AF-A0A7Y4QK38-F1
#
_cell.length_a   1.000
_cell.length_b   1.000
_cell.length_c   1.000
_cell.angle_alpha   90.00
_cell.angle_beta   90.00
_cell.angle_gamma   90.00
#
_symmetry.space_group_name_H-M   'P 1'
#
loop_
_entity.id
_entity.type
_entity.pdbx_description
1 polymer ?
#
loop_
_entity_poly.entity_id
_entity_poly.type
_entity_poly.pdbx_seq_one_letter_code
_entity_poly.pdbx_strand_id
1 'polypeptide(L)'
;MNTLVKACCVKCRARESGRALFWLVVIVSLFFLFIMMTVPGIIEPGFVLLFGWVQFLQRTVSAMSWNWDLIGMGVLASAGILFLGHKLLGGIANKVAVAHNLPRRWSWKWTWSGFVGLLILFLVGMAIGGIAHQIGWMMSTNEPMIEAKNRKWRDYSNMKQLDLEVRMALDDVGGDAEKVRSDLRSDPSGYTYDSSASIPTLQAYHVLLVKGQGEKVVGRLIFPRDGRKREQAGGYFSFDSGESGLCPWPKMQEIVKTNRANLIAL
;
A
#
# COMPACT_ATOMS: atom_id res chain seq x y z
N MET A 1 7.75 -30.78 -62.68
CA MET A 1 8.45 -31.28 -61.47
C MET A 1 8.78 -30.20 -60.43
N ASN A 2 8.99 -28.93 -60.81
CA ASN A 2 9.37 -27.86 -59.85
C ASN A 2 8.26 -27.30 -58.94
N THR A 3 6.98 -27.57 -59.22
CA THR A 3 5.84 -27.04 -58.43
C THR A 3 5.52 -27.88 -57.18
N LEU A 4 5.70 -29.20 -57.25
CA LEU A 4 5.48 -30.11 -56.11
C LEU A 4 6.53 -29.95 -55.00
N VAL A 5 7.79 -29.67 -55.37
CA VAL A 5 8.87 -29.43 -54.40
C VAL A 5 8.64 -28.12 -53.62
N LYS A 6 8.11 -27.07 -54.26
CA LYS A 6 7.78 -25.81 -53.59
C LYS A 6 6.62 -25.96 -52.60
N ALA A 7 5.60 -26.75 -52.92
CA ALA A 7 4.45 -26.98 -52.04
C ALA A 7 4.84 -27.76 -50.76
N CYS A 8 5.75 -28.75 -50.88
CA CYS A 8 6.24 -29.50 -49.73
C CYS A 8 7.12 -28.63 -48.80
N CYS A 9 7.93 -27.74 -49.38
CA CYS A 9 8.81 -26.83 -48.63
C CYS A 9 8.02 -25.79 -47.80
N VAL A 10 6.93 -25.23 -48.35
CA VAL A 10 6.06 -24.29 -47.63
C VAL A 10 5.34 -24.96 -46.46
N LYS A 11 4.89 -26.21 -46.64
CA LYS A 11 4.17 -26.96 -45.59
C LYS A 11 5.10 -27.40 -44.44
N CYS A 12 6.37 -27.71 -44.74
CA CYS A 12 7.38 -27.98 -43.70
C CYS A 12 7.71 -26.70 -42.90
N ARG A 13 7.92 -25.56 -43.57
CA ARG A 13 8.23 -24.28 -42.92
C ARG A 13 7.09 -23.77 -42.00
N ALA A 14 5.82 -24.01 -42.38
CA ALA A 14 4.67 -23.64 -41.55
C ALA A 14 4.54 -24.49 -40.26
N ARG A 15 5.05 -25.73 -40.25
CA ARG A 15 5.02 -26.60 -39.06
C ARG A 15 6.13 -26.23 -38.07
N GLU A 16 7.27 -25.74 -38.56
CA GLU A 16 8.36 -25.25 -37.70
C GLU A 16 8.04 -23.90 -37.06
N SER A 17 7.41 -22.97 -37.78
CA SER A 17 7.01 -21.66 -37.23
C SER A 17 5.96 -21.78 -36.11
N GLY A 18 5.02 -22.73 -36.22
CA GLY A 18 4.04 -23.00 -35.17
C GLY A 18 4.68 -23.52 -33.87
N ARG A 19 5.72 -24.36 -33.97
CA ARG A 19 6.45 -24.87 -32.80
C ARG A 19 7.27 -23.76 -32.14
N ALA A 20 7.90 -22.90 -32.92
CA ALA A 20 8.65 -21.75 -32.39
C ALA A 20 7.73 -20.76 -31.66
N LEU A 21 6.56 -20.45 -32.23
CA LEU A 21 5.57 -19.58 -31.60
C LEU A 21 5.03 -20.19 -30.29
N PHE A 22 4.74 -21.50 -30.28
CA PHE A 22 4.29 -22.20 -29.07
C PHE A 22 5.34 -22.12 -27.95
N TRP A 23 6.60 -22.45 -28.24
CA TRP A 23 7.67 -22.38 -27.24
C TRP A 23 7.94 -20.95 -26.75
N LEU A 24 7.84 -19.95 -27.63
CA LEU A 24 7.95 -18.55 -27.24
C LEU A 24 6.87 -18.15 -26.24
N VAL A 25 5.61 -18.52 -26.49
CA VAL A 25 4.49 -18.25 -25.56
C VAL A 25 4.71 -18.94 -24.21
N VAL A 26 5.18 -20.19 -24.21
CA VAL A 26 5.49 -20.94 -22.98
C VAL A 26 6.63 -20.26 -22.21
N ILE A 27 7.72 -19.88 -22.87
CA ILE A 27 8.87 -19.21 -22.23
C ILE A 27 8.45 -17.85 -21.65
N VAL A 28 7.71 -17.03 -22.40
CA VAL A 28 7.22 -15.72 -21.93
C VAL A 28 6.31 -15.90 -20.71
N SER A 29 5.43 -16.90 -20.73
CA SER A 29 4.53 -17.19 -19.61
C SER A 29 5.30 -17.66 -18.37
N LEU A 30 6.28 -18.57 -18.54
CA LEU A 30 7.13 -19.04 -17.44
C LEU A 30 8.01 -17.92 -16.88
N PHE A 31 8.52 -17.04 -17.74
CA PHE A 31 9.28 -15.86 -17.32
C PHE A 31 8.42 -14.90 -16.50
N PHE A 32 7.17 -14.66 -16.92
CA PHE A 32 6.23 -13.83 -16.18
C PHE A 32 5.86 -14.45 -14.82
N LEU A 33 5.64 -15.76 -14.78
CA LEU A 33 5.42 -16.51 -13.52
C LEU A 33 6.66 -16.48 -12.61
N PHE A 34 7.87 -16.58 -13.17
CA PHE A 34 9.11 -16.50 -12.41
C PHE A 34 9.31 -15.10 -11.82
N ILE A 35 9.02 -14.02 -12.57
CA ILE A 35 9.01 -12.65 -12.04
C ILE A 35 7.96 -12.52 -10.93
N MET A 36 6.78 -13.12 -11.10
CA MET A 36 5.72 -13.16 -10.08
C MET A 36 6.16 -13.82 -8.78
N MET A 37 6.93 -14.90 -8.84
CA MET A 37 7.43 -15.58 -7.64
C MET A 37 8.64 -14.89 -7.01
N THR A 38 9.54 -14.32 -7.82
CA THR A 38 10.82 -13.79 -7.32
C THR A 38 10.74 -12.34 -6.88
N VAL A 39 9.76 -11.57 -7.36
CA VAL A 39 9.64 -10.14 -7.05
C VAL A 39 8.24 -9.80 -6.52
N PRO A 40 7.81 -10.41 -5.39
CA PRO A 40 6.51 -10.11 -4.79
C PRO A 40 6.33 -8.61 -4.49
N GLY A 41 7.43 -7.88 -4.26
CA GLY A 41 7.40 -6.45 -3.93
C GLY A 41 7.13 -5.47 -5.08
N ILE A 42 7.29 -5.86 -6.36
CA ILE A 42 7.06 -4.94 -7.51
C ILE A 42 5.68 -5.15 -8.15
N ILE A 43 5.22 -6.40 -8.17
CA ILE A 43 3.95 -6.73 -8.81
C ILE A 43 2.76 -6.29 -7.97
N GLU A 44 2.83 -6.43 -6.65
CA GLU A 44 1.75 -6.01 -5.76
C GLU A 44 1.40 -4.52 -5.95
N PRO A 45 2.36 -3.58 -5.96
CA PRO A 45 2.08 -2.19 -6.31
C PRO A 45 1.44 -2.01 -7.68
N GLY A 46 1.94 -2.68 -8.73
CA GLY A 46 1.39 -2.57 -10.09
C GLY A 46 -0.04 -3.09 -10.17
N PHE A 47 -0.33 -4.22 -9.53
CA PHE A 47 -1.68 -4.78 -9.45
C PHE A 47 -2.62 -3.88 -8.64
N VAL A 48 -2.17 -3.36 -7.50
CA VAL A 48 -2.93 -2.40 -6.68
C VAL A 48 -3.18 -1.09 -7.44
N LEU A 49 -2.24 -0.61 -8.26
CA LEU A 49 -2.45 0.54 -9.13
C LEU A 49 -3.49 0.26 -10.22
N LEU A 50 -3.42 -0.91 -10.86
CA LEU A 50 -4.32 -1.29 -11.95
C LEU A 50 -5.73 -1.66 -11.50
N PHE A 51 -5.90 -2.23 -10.30
CA PHE A 51 -7.17 -2.79 -9.84
C PHE A 51 -7.65 -2.24 -8.48
N GLY A 52 -6.79 -1.61 -7.69
CA GLY A 52 -7.14 -1.08 -6.38
C GLY A 52 -8.19 0.03 -6.42
N TRP A 53 -8.32 0.74 -7.54
CA TRP A 53 -9.36 1.74 -7.74
C TRP A 53 -10.77 1.14 -7.77
N VAL A 54 -10.94 -0.15 -8.13
CA VAL A 54 -12.26 -0.81 -8.12
C VAL A 54 -12.81 -0.93 -6.71
N GLN A 55 -11.98 -1.42 -5.78
CA GLN A 55 -12.36 -1.53 -4.37
C GLN A 55 -12.58 -0.15 -3.75
N PHE A 56 -11.77 0.84 -4.13
CA PHE A 56 -11.99 2.22 -3.76
C PHE A 56 -13.35 2.74 -4.26
N LEU A 57 -13.69 2.57 -5.54
CA LEU A 57 -14.98 2.98 -6.08
C LEU A 57 -16.14 2.28 -5.39
N GLN A 58 -16.05 0.97 -5.12
CA GLN A 58 -17.12 0.25 -4.41
C GLN A 58 -17.40 0.84 -3.02
N ARG A 59 -16.33 1.17 -2.28
CA ARG A 59 -16.45 1.82 -0.96
C ARG A 59 -16.97 3.25 -1.07
N THR A 60 -16.49 4.00 -2.04
CA THR A 60 -16.87 5.41 -2.22
C THR A 60 -18.30 5.56 -2.70
N VAL A 61 -18.72 4.76 -3.68
CA VAL A 61 -20.09 4.78 -4.23
C VAL A 61 -21.12 4.36 -3.18
N SER A 62 -20.80 3.36 -2.34
CA SER A 62 -21.71 2.95 -1.25
C SER A 62 -21.84 3.98 -0.13
N ALA A 63 -20.81 4.80 0.09
CA ALA A 63 -20.85 5.91 1.04
C ALA A 63 -21.44 7.21 0.45
N MET A 64 -21.66 7.26 -0.87
CA MET A 64 -22.16 8.46 -1.54
C MET A 64 -23.65 8.65 -1.29
N SER A 65 -24.02 9.80 -0.73
CA SER A 65 -25.42 10.23 -0.66
C SER A 65 -25.83 10.88 -1.99
N TRP A 66 -26.97 10.44 -2.53
CA TRP A 66 -27.51 10.98 -3.78
C TRP A 66 -28.27 12.26 -3.49
N ASN A 67 -27.75 13.39 -3.98
CA ASN A 67 -28.46 14.67 -3.93
C ASN A 67 -29.23 14.87 -5.25
N TRP A 68 -30.52 14.51 -5.22
CA TRP A 68 -31.38 14.58 -6.40
C TRP A 68 -31.57 16.01 -6.94
N ASP A 69 -31.49 17.03 -6.09
CA ASP A 69 -31.62 18.43 -6.50
C ASP A 69 -30.44 18.86 -7.39
N LEU A 70 -29.21 18.51 -6.99
CA LEU A 70 -28.02 18.77 -7.79
C LEU A 70 -28.02 18.01 -9.11
N ILE A 71 -28.47 16.75 -9.09
CA ILE A 71 -28.61 15.94 -10.29
C ILE A 71 -29.64 16.56 -11.24
N GLY A 72 -30.80 16.96 -10.71
CA GLY A 72 -31.86 17.62 -11.47
C GLY A 72 -31.37 18.94 -12.10
N MET A 73 -30.67 19.77 -11.34
CA MET A 73 -30.07 21.00 -11.85
C MET A 73 -29.04 20.72 -12.95
N GLY A 74 -28.19 19.69 -12.79
CA GLY A 74 -27.21 19.28 -13.79
C GLY A 74 -27.86 18.82 -15.10
N VAL A 75 -28.95 18.04 -15.01
CA VAL A 75 -29.73 17.60 -16.18
C VAL A 75 -30.37 18.79 -16.89
N LEU A 76 -30.99 19.70 -16.12
CA LEU A 76 -31.66 20.88 -16.68
C LEU A 76 -30.66 21.84 -17.34
N ALA A 77 -29.51 22.09 -16.71
CA ALA A 77 -28.44 22.89 -17.30
C ALA A 77 -27.88 22.25 -18.59
N SER A 78 -27.66 20.94 -18.59
CA SER A 78 -27.19 20.20 -19.76
C SER A 78 -28.18 20.27 -20.92
N ALA A 79 -29.48 20.08 -20.63
CA ALA A 79 -30.53 20.22 -21.63
C ALA A 79 -30.60 21.64 -22.20
N GLY A 80 -30.46 22.66 -21.34
CA GLY A 80 -30.37 24.06 -21.74
C GLY A 80 -29.19 24.34 -22.68
N ILE A 81 -27.99 23.88 -22.31
CA ILE A 81 -26.78 24.01 -23.14
C ILE A 81 -26.96 23.31 -24.50
N LEU A 82 -27.49 22.10 -24.52
CA LEU A 82 -27.74 21.35 -25.76
C LEU A 82 -28.75 22.07 -26.66
N PHE A 83 -29.87 22.53 -26.10
CA PHE A 83 -30.92 23.21 -26.85
C PHE A 83 -30.44 24.55 -27.41
N LEU A 84 -29.88 25.42 -26.55
CA LEU A 84 -29.38 26.73 -26.94
C LEU A 84 -28.18 26.60 -27.89
N GLY A 85 -27.26 25.68 -27.60
CA GLY A 85 -26.12 25.38 -28.46
C GLY A 85 -26.55 24.87 -29.84
N HIS A 86 -27.55 23.99 -29.92
CA HIS A 86 -28.10 23.53 -31.20
C HIS A 86 -28.74 24.67 -31.99
N LYS A 87 -29.57 25.50 -31.35
CA LYS A 87 -30.20 26.65 -32.00
C LYS A 87 -29.18 27.66 -32.50
N LEU A 88 -28.16 27.97 -31.70
CA LEU A 88 -27.09 28.89 -32.05
C LEU A 88 -26.25 28.35 -33.22
N LEU A 89 -25.68 27.15 -33.07
CA LEU A 89 -24.83 26.54 -34.11
C LEU A 89 -25.60 26.25 -35.39
N GLY A 90 -26.84 25.80 -35.28
CA GLY A 90 -27.74 25.62 -36.42
C GLY A 90 -28.05 26.94 -37.12
N GLY A 91 -28.28 28.02 -36.36
CA GLY A 91 -28.47 29.36 -36.90
C GLY A 91 -27.25 29.87 -37.67
N ILE A 92 -26.05 29.70 -37.11
CA ILE A 92 -24.78 30.08 -37.76
C ILE A 92 -24.58 29.23 -39.03
N ALA A 93 -24.71 27.91 -38.94
CA ALA A 93 -24.51 27.00 -40.06
C ALA A 93 -25.48 27.29 -41.21
N ASN A 94 -26.75 27.60 -40.92
CA ASN A 94 -27.73 27.96 -41.94
C ASN A 94 -27.37 29.29 -42.63
N LYS A 95 -26.93 30.31 -41.87
CA LYS A 95 -26.48 31.59 -42.45
C LYS A 95 -25.29 31.39 -43.39
N VAL A 96 -24.32 30.58 -42.98
CA VAL A 96 -23.15 30.22 -43.81
C VAL A 96 -23.58 29.42 -45.05
N ALA A 97 -24.50 28.47 -44.89
CA ALA A 97 -25.00 27.65 -45.99
C ALA A 97 -25.72 28.49 -47.07
N VAL A 98 -26.56 29.45 -46.65
CA VAL A 98 -27.26 30.37 -47.56
C VAL A 98 -26.25 31.25 -48.30
N ALA A 99 -25.25 31.82 -47.62
CA ALA A 99 -24.23 32.66 -48.25
C ALA A 99 -23.42 31.92 -49.34
N HIS A 100 -23.23 30.61 -49.20
CA HIS A 100 -22.51 29.78 -50.15
C HIS A 100 -23.41 28.94 -51.08
N ASN A 101 -24.74 29.16 -51.07
CA ASN A 101 -25.72 28.36 -51.83
C ASN A 101 -25.59 26.84 -51.60
N LEU A 102 -25.24 26.41 -50.38
CA LEU A 102 -25.10 25.00 -50.01
C LEU A 102 -26.38 24.46 -49.35
N PRO A 103 -26.88 23.26 -49.73
CA PRO A 103 -28.07 22.66 -49.13
C PRO A 103 -27.74 21.92 -47.81
N ARG A 104 -27.10 22.60 -46.85
CA ARG A 104 -26.65 21.97 -45.59
C ARG A 104 -27.55 22.36 -44.42
N ARG A 105 -28.07 21.36 -43.70
CA ARG A 105 -28.76 21.53 -42.40
C ARG A 105 -27.88 21.00 -41.28
N TRP A 106 -27.81 21.75 -40.18
CA TRP A 106 -27.09 21.31 -38.98
C TRP A 106 -27.84 20.15 -38.32
N SER A 107 -27.17 19.01 -38.15
CA SER A 107 -27.79 17.83 -37.53
C SER A 107 -27.51 17.76 -36.03
N TRP A 108 -28.45 17.19 -35.27
CA TRP A 108 -28.30 16.98 -33.82
C TRP A 108 -27.08 16.14 -33.45
N LYS A 109 -26.61 15.25 -34.35
CA LYS A 109 -25.41 14.43 -34.14
C LYS A 109 -24.17 15.28 -33.89
N TRP A 110 -24.03 16.42 -34.59
CA TRP A 110 -22.88 17.32 -34.40
C TRP A 110 -22.94 18.05 -33.06
N THR A 111 -24.13 18.48 -32.61
CA THR A 111 -24.31 19.09 -31.30
C THR A 111 -23.98 18.11 -30.18
N TRP A 112 -24.48 16.87 -30.26
CA TRP A 112 -24.16 15.82 -29.28
C TRP A 112 -22.67 15.50 -29.26
N SER A 113 -22.03 15.40 -30.44
CA SER A 113 -20.59 15.17 -30.51
C SER A 113 -19.80 16.28 -29.84
N GLY A 114 -20.16 17.54 -30.04
CA GLY A 114 -19.51 18.69 -29.40
C GLY A 114 -19.73 18.70 -27.89
N PHE A 115 -20.96 18.42 -27.43
CA PHE A 115 -21.30 18.35 -26.01
C PHE A 115 -20.55 17.23 -25.29
N VAL A 116 -20.52 16.02 -25.87
CA VAL A 116 -19.74 14.89 -25.32
C VAL A 116 -18.26 15.24 -25.28
N GLY A 117 -17.72 15.88 -26.34
CA GLY A 117 -16.33 16.36 -26.34
C GLY A 117 -16.04 17.32 -25.19
N LEU A 118 -16.96 18.27 -24.92
CA LEU A 118 -16.83 19.21 -23.81
C LEU A 118 -16.90 18.50 -22.44
N LEU A 119 -17.80 17.52 -22.27
CA LEU A 119 -17.85 16.72 -21.05
C LEU A 119 -16.56 15.92 -20.81
N ILE A 120 -16.00 15.33 -21.87
CA ILE A 120 -14.71 14.63 -21.77
C ILE A 120 -13.61 15.59 -21.33
N LEU A 121 -13.51 16.78 -21.95
CA LEU A 121 -12.53 17.80 -21.56
C LEU A 121 -12.71 18.25 -20.10
N PHE A 122 -13.96 18.42 -19.66
CA PHE A 122 -14.27 18.73 -18.27
C PHE A 122 -13.80 17.62 -17.31
N LEU A 123 -14.07 16.35 -17.63
CA LEU A 123 -13.61 15.19 -16.85
C LEU A 123 -12.08 15.11 -16.80
N VAL A 124 -11.39 15.38 -17.91
CA VAL A 124 -9.93 15.45 -17.96
C VAL A 124 -9.42 16.56 -17.04
N GLY A 125 -10.02 17.75 -17.07
CA GLY A 125 -9.68 18.85 -16.16
C GLY A 125 -9.84 18.48 -14.69
N MET A 126 -10.96 17.85 -14.34
CA MET A 126 -11.22 17.35 -12.97
C MET A 126 -10.20 16.29 -12.55
N ALA A 127 -9.85 15.36 -13.45
CA ALA A 127 -8.84 14.33 -13.19
C ALA A 127 -7.46 14.93 -12.94
N ILE A 128 -7.02 15.89 -13.77
CA ILE A 128 -5.74 16.59 -13.59
C ILE A 128 -5.73 17.36 -12.26
N GLY A 129 -6.82 18.05 -11.92
CA GLY A 129 -6.96 18.74 -10.64
C GLY A 129 -6.84 17.79 -9.44
N GLY A 130 -7.50 16.62 -9.52
CA GLY A 130 -7.37 15.56 -8.53
C GLY A 130 -5.94 15.03 -8.40
N ILE A 131 -5.26 14.77 -9.53
CA ILE A 131 -3.86 14.33 -9.54
C ILE A 131 -2.96 15.38 -8.89
N ALA A 132 -3.08 16.65 -9.27
CA ALA A 132 -2.27 17.73 -8.71
C ALA A 132 -2.49 17.88 -7.21
N HIS A 133 -3.74 17.77 -6.74
CA HIS A 133 -4.07 17.80 -5.32
C HIS A 133 -3.44 16.63 -4.56
N GLN A 134 -3.57 15.40 -5.08
CA GLN A 134 -2.99 14.20 -4.46
C GLN A 134 -1.45 14.27 -4.44
N ILE A 135 -0.83 14.73 -5.52
CA ILE A 135 0.61 14.97 -5.60
C ILE A 135 1.04 16.03 -4.58
N GLY A 136 0.30 17.13 -4.47
CA GLY A 136 0.56 18.17 -3.46
C GLY A 136 0.47 17.64 -2.04
N TRP A 137 -0.54 16.81 -1.74
CA TRP A 137 -0.66 16.16 -0.45
C TRP A 137 0.53 15.23 -0.16
N MET A 138 0.88 14.34 -1.09
CA MET A 138 2.04 13.44 -0.96
C MET A 138 3.37 14.18 -0.76
N MET A 139 3.57 15.32 -1.43
CA MET A 139 4.77 16.14 -1.24
C MET A 139 4.79 16.88 0.10
N SER A 140 3.63 17.19 0.67
CA SER A 140 3.51 17.92 1.93
C SER A 140 3.59 17.03 3.18
N THR A 141 3.33 15.73 3.05
CA THR A 141 3.36 14.79 4.18
C THR A 141 4.79 14.36 4.50
N ASN A 142 5.22 14.53 5.75
CA ASN A 142 6.50 13.99 6.25
C ASN A 142 6.46 12.46 6.52
N GLU A 143 5.43 11.77 6.02
CA GLU A 143 5.26 10.33 6.21
C GLU A 143 5.92 9.56 5.05
N PRO A 144 6.59 8.43 5.32
CA PRO A 144 7.21 7.64 4.26
C PRO A 144 6.14 7.07 3.33
N MET A 145 6.25 7.35 2.03
CA MET A 145 5.28 6.89 1.00
C MET A 145 5.13 5.36 0.94
N ILE A 146 6.18 4.64 1.32
CA ILE A 146 6.18 3.17 1.35
C ILE A 146 6.54 2.75 2.77
N GLU A 147 5.52 2.47 3.55
CA GLU A 147 5.70 1.76 4.81
C GLU A 147 5.57 0.25 4.53
N ALA A 148 6.67 -0.49 4.75
CA ALA A 148 6.62 -1.94 4.63
C ALA A 148 5.59 -2.48 5.63
N LYS A 149 4.49 -3.04 5.12
CA LYS A 149 3.40 -3.62 5.92
C LYS A 149 3.88 -4.64 6.97
N ASN A 150 5.06 -5.22 6.73
CA ASN A 150 5.73 -6.16 7.63
C ASN A 150 6.52 -5.52 8.79
N ARG A 151 6.52 -4.18 8.95
CA ARG A 151 7.22 -3.52 10.08
C ARG A 151 6.74 -4.03 11.43
N LYS A 152 5.43 -4.19 11.62
CA LYS A 152 4.86 -4.75 12.86
C LYS A 152 5.38 -6.15 13.15
N TRP A 153 5.51 -6.99 12.12
CA TRP A 153 6.04 -8.34 12.25
C TRP A 153 7.52 -8.32 12.61
N ARG A 154 8.30 -7.44 11.99
CA ARG A 154 9.72 -7.28 12.32
C ARG A 154 9.93 -6.80 13.75
N ASP A 155 9.21 -5.77 14.18
CA ASP A 155 9.27 -5.29 15.57
C ASP A 155 8.88 -6.39 16.56
N TYR A 156 7.86 -7.19 16.24
CA TYR A 156 7.48 -8.33 17.06
C TYR A 156 8.57 -9.40 17.16
N SER A 157 9.15 -9.80 16.02
CA SER A 157 10.25 -10.77 16.00
C SER A 157 11.45 -10.27 16.80
N ASN A 158 11.81 -8.99 16.65
CA ASN A 158 12.90 -8.37 17.38
C ASN A 158 12.62 -8.33 18.90
N MET A 159 11.41 -7.95 19.32
CA MET A 159 11.02 -7.97 20.73
C MET A 159 11.06 -9.39 21.32
N LYS A 160 10.67 -10.42 20.56
CA LYS A 160 10.76 -11.82 21.00
C LYS A 160 12.20 -12.33 21.10
N GLN A 161 13.05 -11.98 20.14
CA GLN A 161 14.46 -12.31 20.19
C GLN A 161 15.11 -11.66 21.42
N LEU A 162 14.80 -10.39 21.67
CA LEU A 162 15.29 -9.68 22.84
C LEU A 162 14.78 -10.27 24.17
N ASP A 163 13.52 -10.72 24.24
CA ASP A 163 12.99 -11.43 25.43
C ASP A 163 13.77 -12.73 25.70
N LEU A 164 14.03 -13.51 24.64
CA LEU A 164 14.79 -14.75 24.74
C LEU A 164 16.22 -14.49 25.24
N GLU A 165 16.88 -13.48 24.73
CA GLU A 165 18.24 -13.10 25.14
C GLU A 165 18.31 -12.62 26.59
N VAL A 166 17.39 -11.74 26.99
CA VAL A 166 17.29 -11.27 28.37
C VAL A 166 17.00 -12.44 29.32
N ARG A 167 16.19 -13.41 28.89
CA ARG A 167 15.93 -14.62 29.66
C ARG A 167 17.19 -15.48 29.84
N MET A 168 17.95 -15.72 28.78
CA MET A 168 19.21 -16.47 28.87
C MET A 168 20.20 -15.78 29.80
N ALA A 169 20.36 -14.45 29.68
CA ALA A 169 21.23 -13.68 30.57
C ALA A 169 20.78 -13.74 32.04
N LEU A 170 19.47 -13.70 32.30
CA LEU A 170 18.93 -13.87 33.66
C LEU A 170 19.19 -15.28 34.20
N ASP A 171 19.02 -16.31 33.38
CA ASP A 171 19.27 -17.70 33.77
C ASP A 171 20.76 -17.91 34.11
N ASP A 172 21.69 -17.30 33.36
CA ASP A 172 23.14 -17.39 33.59
C ASP A 172 23.59 -16.77 34.92
N VAL A 173 22.94 -15.68 35.36
CA VAL A 173 23.29 -14.99 36.62
C VAL A 173 22.39 -15.36 37.80
N GLY A 174 21.51 -16.35 37.64
CA GLY A 174 20.62 -16.84 38.70
C GLY A 174 19.45 -15.89 39.03
N GLY A 175 19.02 -15.06 38.08
CA GLY A 175 17.88 -14.15 38.19
C GLY A 175 18.19 -12.79 38.82
N ASP A 176 19.47 -12.45 39.02
CA ASP A 176 19.92 -11.16 39.55
C ASP A 176 19.89 -10.07 38.47
N ALA A 177 18.92 -9.16 38.57
CA ALA A 177 18.71 -8.09 37.60
C ALA A 177 19.89 -7.12 37.48
N GLU A 178 20.62 -6.84 38.56
CA GLU A 178 21.73 -5.88 38.55
C GLU A 178 22.96 -6.44 37.82
N LYS A 179 23.20 -7.75 37.94
CA LYS A 179 24.24 -8.43 37.17
C LYS A 179 23.94 -8.42 35.68
N VAL A 180 22.71 -8.79 35.28
CA VAL A 180 22.29 -8.70 33.87
C VAL A 180 22.47 -7.28 33.34
N ARG A 181 22.13 -6.27 34.14
CA ARG A 181 22.31 -4.87 33.77
C ARG A 181 23.78 -4.49 33.56
N SER A 182 24.66 -4.95 34.44
CA SER A 182 26.11 -4.75 34.30
C SER A 182 26.64 -5.43 33.03
N ASP A 183 26.24 -6.67 32.77
CA ASP A 183 26.68 -7.46 31.63
C ASP A 183 26.24 -6.83 30.30
N LEU A 184 24.97 -6.41 30.20
CA LEU A 184 24.43 -5.70 29.03
C LEU A 184 25.10 -4.34 28.77
N ARG A 185 25.58 -3.66 29.82
CA ARG A 185 26.35 -2.41 29.67
C ARG A 185 27.77 -2.66 29.18
N SER A 186 28.36 -3.78 29.57
CA SER A 186 29.75 -4.13 29.26
C SER A 186 29.93 -4.58 27.81
N ASP A 187 28.94 -5.27 27.24
CA ASP A 187 28.93 -5.66 25.82
C ASP A 187 27.57 -5.33 25.16
N PRO A 188 27.40 -4.09 24.67
CA PRO A 188 26.19 -3.70 23.95
C PRO A 188 26.02 -4.43 22.60
N SER A 189 27.08 -5.08 22.08
CA SER A 189 27.10 -5.71 20.76
C SER A 189 26.80 -7.21 20.79
N GLY A 190 26.98 -7.87 21.93
CA GLY A 190 26.76 -9.31 22.11
C GLY A 190 25.29 -9.76 22.02
N TYR A 191 24.35 -8.83 22.18
CA TYR A 191 22.92 -9.13 22.31
C TYR A 191 22.11 -8.57 21.13
N THR A 192 22.33 -9.16 19.95
CA THR A 192 21.74 -8.89 18.61
C THR A 192 22.31 -7.76 17.73
N TYR A 193 22.69 -8.18 16.52
CA TYR A 193 22.80 -7.35 15.32
C TYR A 193 21.69 -7.80 14.35
N ASP A 194 20.63 -7.01 14.20
CA ASP A 194 19.78 -7.14 13.01
C ASP A 194 20.65 -6.68 11.84
N SER A 195 21.00 -7.59 10.92
CA SER A 195 21.89 -7.30 9.78
C SER A 195 21.42 -6.14 8.90
N SER A 196 20.17 -5.71 9.07
CA SER A 196 19.59 -4.57 8.37
C SER A 196 19.34 -3.34 9.24
N ALA A 197 19.58 -3.39 10.55
CA ALA A 197 19.47 -2.23 11.44
C ALA A 197 20.86 -1.73 11.83
N SER A 198 21.14 -0.46 11.60
CA SER A 198 22.39 0.19 12.03
C SER A 198 22.51 0.40 13.54
N ILE A 199 21.49 0.01 14.31
CA ILE A 199 21.35 0.30 15.74
C ILE A 199 21.15 -1.02 16.50
N PRO A 200 21.92 -1.30 17.56
CA PRO A 200 21.71 -2.47 18.42
C PRO A 200 20.28 -2.54 18.95
N THR A 201 19.70 -3.74 19.03
CA THR A 201 18.29 -3.92 19.42
C THR A 201 18.01 -3.36 20.82
N LEU A 202 18.94 -3.52 21.78
CA LEU A 202 18.85 -2.91 23.12
C LEU A 202 18.69 -1.38 23.11
N GLN A 203 19.23 -0.71 22.09
CA GLN A 203 19.07 0.74 21.92
C GLN A 203 17.75 1.09 21.21
N ALA A 204 17.22 0.19 20.38
CA ALA A 204 15.96 0.40 19.67
C ALA A 204 14.71 0.16 20.54
N TYR A 205 14.82 -0.67 21.59
CA TYR A 205 13.72 -1.01 22.50
C TYR A 205 14.01 -0.59 23.95
N HIS A 206 12.96 -0.34 24.72
CA HIS A 206 13.01 -0.30 26.18
C HIS A 206 12.77 -1.71 26.70
N VAL A 207 13.61 -2.14 27.63
CA VAL A 207 13.43 -3.39 28.36
C VAL A 207 13.26 -3.06 29.84
N LEU A 208 12.10 -3.42 30.38
CA LEU A 208 11.80 -3.25 31.80
C LEU A 208 11.62 -4.64 32.42
N LEU A 209 12.36 -4.91 33.49
CA LEU A 209 12.22 -6.11 34.30
C LEU A 209 11.24 -5.82 35.43
N VAL A 210 10.37 -6.78 35.72
CA VAL A 210 9.41 -6.73 36.83
C VAL A 210 9.97 -7.58 37.97
N LYS A 211 10.26 -6.95 39.10
CA LYS A 211 10.79 -7.58 40.30
C LYS A 211 9.67 -8.24 41.12
N GLY A 212 9.89 -9.48 41.53
CA GLY A 212 9.03 -10.21 42.45
C GLY A 212 9.45 -10.07 43.91
N GLN A 213 8.97 -10.99 44.76
CA GLN A 213 9.46 -11.10 46.13
C GLN A 213 10.88 -11.69 46.15
N GLY A 214 11.81 -11.01 46.82
CA GLY A 214 13.18 -11.53 47.04
C GLY A 214 14.15 -11.33 45.86
N GLU A 215 14.18 -10.13 45.27
CA GLU A 215 15.10 -9.72 44.18
C GLU A 215 14.96 -10.45 42.83
N LYS A 216 14.23 -11.57 42.77
CA LYS A 216 14.03 -12.33 41.54
C LYS A 216 13.16 -11.58 40.55
N VAL A 217 13.56 -11.58 39.28
CA VAL A 217 12.75 -11.08 38.17
C VAL A 217 11.62 -12.07 37.89
N VAL A 218 10.37 -11.59 37.86
CA VAL A 218 9.16 -12.40 37.59
C VAL A 218 8.52 -12.08 36.25
N GLY A 219 8.98 -11.03 35.57
CA GLY A 219 8.48 -10.65 34.26
C GLY A 219 9.36 -9.66 33.52
N ARG A 220 9.07 -9.50 32.23
CA ARG A 220 9.81 -8.67 31.26
C ARG A 220 8.81 -7.94 30.38
N LEU A 221 9.03 -6.65 30.18
CA LEU A 221 8.23 -5.80 29.30
C LEU A 221 9.17 -5.17 28.27
N ILE A 222 8.88 -5.36 26.99
CA ILE A 222 9.70 -4.90 25.88
C ILE A 222 8.84 -4.08 24.93
N PHE A 223 9.26 -2.87 24.59
CA PHE A 223 8.54 -2.03 23.62
C PHE A 223 9.47 -1.02 22.94
N PRO A 224 9.15 -0.55 21.72
CA PRO A 224 10.02 0.39 20.99
C PRO A 224 10.30 1.69 21.74
N ARG A 225 11.52 2.21 21.66
CA ARG A 225 11.85 3.54 22.21
C ARG A 225 11.16 4.67 21.46
N ASP A 226 11.13 4.57 20.14
CA ASP A 226 10.39 5.49 19.27
C ASP A 226 8.88 5.43 19.56
N GLY A 227 8.29 6.58 19.93
CA GLY A 227 6.88 6.70 20.27
C GLY A 227 5.94 6.27 19.13
N ARG A 228 6.29 6.56 17.87
CA ARG A 228 5.47 6.18 16.71
C ARG A 228 5.45 4.67 16.53
N LYS A 229 6.62 4.03 16.58
CA LYS A 229 6.72 2.57 16.51
C LYS A 229 5.98 1.90 17.66
N ARG A 230 6.05 2.51 18.85
CA ARG A 230 5.37 2.01 20.05
C ARG A 230 3.86 2.02 19.90
N GLU A 231 3.28 3.09 19.37
CA GLU A 231 1.83 3.15 19.08
C GLU A 231 1.41 2.14 18.01
N GLN A 232 2.24 1.92 16.99
CA GLN A 232 1.94 1.00 15.89
C GLN A 232 2.11 -0.48 16.25
N ALA A 233 3.23 -0.83 16.88
CA ALA A 233 3.62 -2.20 17.21
C ALA A 233 3.13 -2.66 18.59
N GLY A 234 2.85 -1.72 19.50
CA GLY A 234 2.49 -2.01 20.89
C GLY A 234 3.73 -2.38 21.71
N GLY A 235 3.60 -3.46 22.49
CA GLY A 235 4.72 -4.03 23.23
C GLY A 235 4.54 -5.53 23.45
N TYR A 236 5.63 -6.17 23.84
CA TYR A 236 5.70 -7.57 24.21
C TYR A 236 5.88 -7.69 25.73
N PHE A 237 5.15 -8.62 26.35
CA PHE A 237 5.31 -8.93 27.78
C PHE A 237 5.48 -10.44 27.97
N SER A 238 6.17 -10.81 29.04
CA SER A 238 6.47 -12.20 29.40
C SER A 238 6.59 -12.30 30.91
N PHE A 239 5.73 -13.08 31.56
CA PHE A 239 5.73 -13.34 33.00
C PHE A 239 5.98 -14.82 33.27
N ASP A 240 6.59 -15.13 34.42
CA ASP A 240 6.92 -16.50 34.81
C ASP A 240 5.68 -17.36 35.14
N SER A 241 4.50 -16.72 35.26
CA SER A 241 3.19 -17.40 35.31
C SER A 241 2.85 -18.14 34.01
N GLY A 242 3.64 -17.96 32.95
CA GLY A 242 3.39 -18.48 31.61
C GLY A 242 2.63 -17.51 30.71
N GLU A 243 2.17 -16.38 31.24
CA GLU A 243 1.53 -15.33 30.44
C GLU A 243 2.58 -14.56 29.62
N SER A 244 2.49 -14.69 28.30
CA SER A 244 3.32 -13.91 27.38
C SER A 244 2.56 -13.56 26.11
N GLY A 245 2.90 -12.45 25.48
CA GLY A 245 2.30 -12.07 24.22
C GLY A 245 2.50 -10.61 23.83
N LEU A 246 1.98 -10.28 22.64
CA LEU A 246 1.84 -8.90 22.21
C LEU A 246 0.61 -8.27 22.86
N CYS A 247 0.73 -7.01 23.22
CA CYS A 247 -0.42 -6.20 23.58
C CYS A 247 -0.37 -4.81 22.92
N PRO A 248 -1.53 -4.21 22.62
CA PRO A 248 -1.61 -2.82 22.20
C PRO A 248 -0.99 -1.88 23.24
N TRP A 249 -0.46 -0.74 22.78
CA TRP A 249 0.22 0.23 23.66
C TRP A 249 -0.62 0.67 24.89
N PRO A 250 -1.93 0.94 24.80
CA PRO A 250 -2.73 1.29 25.98
C PRO A 250 -2.72 0.21 27.08
N LYS A 251 -2.78 -1.07 26.69
CA LYS A 251 -2.70 -2.19 27.63
C LYS A 251 -1.28 -2.33 28.20
N MET A 252 -0.25 -2.10 27.40
CA MET A 252 1.13 -2.07 27.89
C MET A 252 1.32 -0.96 28.94
N GLN A 253 0.75 0.23 28.73
CA GLN A 253 0.80 1.32 29.71
C GLN A 253 0.14 0.95 31.03
N GLU A 254 -0.99 0.22 30.98
CA GLU A 254 -1.66 -0.29 32.17
C GLU A 254 -0.78 -1.29 32.93
N ILE A 255 -0.12 -2.22 32.23
CA ILE A 255 0.82 -3.18 32.83
C ILE A 255 2.00 -2.46 33.48
N VAL A 256 2.59 -1.48 32.78
CA VAL A 256 3.69 -0.64 33.30
C VAL A 256 3.24 0.14 34.55
N LYS A 257 2.04 0.73 34.51
CA LYS A 257 1.49 1.50 35.64
C LYS A 257 1.24 0.60 36.86
N THR A 258 0.69 -0.60 36.65
CA THR A 258 0.39 -1.58 37.71
C THR A 258 1.66 -2.07 38.38
N ASN A 259 2.74 -2.25 37.62
CA ASN A 259 4.01 -2.77 38.13
C ASN A 259 5.01 -1.68 38.54
N ARG A 260 4.66 -0.39 38.50
CA ARG A 260 5.60 0.75 38.57
C ARG A 260 6.59 0.70 39.75
N ALA A 261 6.15 0.24 40.91
CA ALA A 261 7.01 0.16 42.11
C ALA A 261 8.09 -0.93 42.00
N ASN A 262 7.90 -1.90 41.11
CA ASN A 262 8.73 -3.10 40.96
C ASN A 262 9.50 -3.10 39.62
N LEU A 263 9.48 -2.02 38.85
CA LEU A 263 10.15 -1.96 37.56
C LEU A 263 11.62 -1.60 37.71
N ILE A 264 12.48 -2.40 37.09
CA ILE A 264 13.90 -2.12 36.89
C ILE A 264 14.11 -1.90 35.39
N ALA A 265 14.56 -0.70 35.02
CA ALA A 265 14.95 -0.43 33.64
C ALA A 265 16.37 -0.93 33.41
N LEU A 266 16.60 -1.70 32.35
CA LEU A 266 17.95 -2.08 31.91
C LEU A 266 18.65 -0.89 31.25
#